data_AF-A0A959JKR6-F1
#
_entry.id   AF-A0A959JKR6-F1
#
_cell.length_a   1.000
_cell.length_b   1.000
_cell.length_c   1.000
_cell.angle_alpha   90.00
_cell.angle_beta   90.00
_cell.angle_gamma   90.00
#
_symmetry.space_group_name_H-M   'P 1'
#
loop_
_entity.id
_entity.type
_entity.pdbx_description
1 polymer ?
#
loop_
_entity_poly.entity_id
_entity_poly.type
_entity_poly.pdbx_seq_one_letter_code
_entity_poly.pdbx_strand_id
1 'polypeptide(L)'
;MIVQLSGSVSDPNNEILNGEVHWGDQSIGYFGMDEFQELQKTHHYALPGTYCIKIHLLNSSGIVVKDSAEVHIDYLETSLSNVQSEFFTKTSNEFLVLTLNLHTYQEDNQNEKFNIIADVIGKLNIDFVAFQECAQNRNASMYSGNIRTDNMALKIAAIIEKKYNKKYNFIWDWAHYGWQIYEEGICILSKEQPLDQESRLVSKSTSKDDITTRKVIYGAYQMLGRQFNIFSAHLHWRQSLNDEEQNNQIKALKAMAIAKEASSGEAITIVAGDFNGNPTSSYPYSEGYTTMVGNGDYIDAFLAKNPNANVIPADPRYYTVGGSLPGRIDYIFIKNNDKVNVKASQILFTNQVIGVVSDHFGVLTKLEVVQ
;
A
#
# COMPACT_ATOMS: atom_id res chain seq x y z
N MET A 1 3.42 14.15 12.07
CA MET A 1 3.71 14.06 13.52
C MET A 1 4.49 15.29 13.98
N ILE A 2 3.86 16.47 13.93
CA ILE A 2 4.51 17.76 14.20
C ILE A 2 3.98 18.32 15.52
N VAL A 3 4.88 18.74 16.41
CA VAL A 3 4.55 19.50 17.61
C VAL A 3 5.01 20.94 17.44
N GLN A 4 4.11 21.86 17.75
CA GLN A 4 4.43 23.28 17.88
C GLN A 4 4.45 23.65 19.36
N LEU A 5 5.57 24.22 19.79
CA LEU A 5 5.78 24.80 21.09
C LEU A 5 5.73 26.32 20.93
N SER A 6 4.80 26.94 21.65
CA SER A 6 4.64 28.40 21.68
C SER A 6 4.63 28.91 23.12
N GLY A 7 5.19 30.11 23.33
CA GLY A 7 5.19 30.72 24.66
C GLY A 7 6.04 31.98 24.73
N SER A 8 6.29 32.42 25.96
CA SER A 8 7.24 33.49 26.24
C SER A 8 8.07 33.12 27.47
N VAL A 9 9.26 33.68 27.53
CA VAL A 9 10.21 33.54 28.61
C VAL A 9 10.45 34.92 29.21
N SER A 10 10.20 35.04 30.50
CA SER A 10 10.51 36.25 31.26
C SER A 10 11.19 35.86 32.56
N ASP A 11 12.30 36.49 32.87
CA ASP A 11 12.92 36.39 34.20
C ASP A 11 13.09 37.79 34.78
N PRO A 12 12.33 38.14 35.84
CA PRO A 12 12.46 39.43 36.51
C PRO A 12 13.79 39.58 37.29
N ASN A 13 14.52 38.48 37.54
CA ASN A 13 15.59 38.39 38.53
C ASN A 13 16.94 37.83 38.03
N ASN A 14 17.06 37.25 36.81
CA ASN A 14 18.34 36.75 36.26
C ASN A 14 18.62 37.15 34.79
N GLU A 15 19.93 37.24 34.44
CA GLU A 15 20.45 37.28 33.07
C GLU A 15 20.33 35.90 32.40
N ILE A 16 19.16 35.56 31.85
CA ILE A 16 19.04 34.39 30.97
C ILE A 16 19.72 34.72 29.64
N LEU A 17 20.65 33.87 29.21
CA LEU A 17 21.42 34.07 27.98
C LEU A 17 20.81 33.31 26.79
N ASN A 18 20.32 32.10 27.04
CA ASN A 18 19.72 31.23 26.04
C ASN A 18 18.84 30.15 26.70
N GLY A 19 18.11 29.40 25.86
CA GLY A 19 17.33 28.26 26.29
C GLY A 19 17.48 27.06 25.36
N GLU A 20 17.16 25.90 25.92
CA GLU A 20 17.16 24.60 25.25
C GLU A 20 15.78 23.98 25.35
N VAL A 21 15.30 23.41 24.23
CA VAL A 21 14.11 22.56 24.17
C VAL A 21 14.56 21.14 23.90
N HIS A 22 14.46 20.28 24.89
CA HIS A 22 14.73 18.85 24.78
C HIS A 22 13.43 18.15 24.39
N TRP A 23 13.34 17.62 23.16
CA TRP A 23 12.07 17.10 22.63
C TRP A 23 11.70 15.68 23.10
N GLY A 24 12.57 15.04 23.88
CA GLY A 24 12.34 13.70 24.42
C GLY A 24 12.71 12.56 23.49
N ASP A 25 13.19 12.84 22.27
CA ASP A 25 13.66 11.87 21.27
C ASP A 25 15.17 12.02 20.96
N GLN A 26 15.93 12.54 21.93
CA GLN A 26 17.36 12.91 21.84
C GLN A 26 17.67 14.14 20.99
N SER A 27 16.66 14.76 20.35
CA SER A 27 16.85 16.04 19.69
C SER A 27 16.75 17.21 20.68
N ILE A 28 17.54 18.25 20.42
CA ILE A 28 17.58 19.48 21.21
C ILE A 28 17.45 20.67 20.24
N GLY A 29 16.44 21.49 20.47
CA GLY A 29 16.31 22.83 19.88
C GLY A 29 16.93 23.89 20.78
N TYR A 30 17.45 24.96 20.20
CA TYR A 30 18.04 26.07 20.93
C TYR A 30 17.31 27.38 20.58
N PHE A 31 17.27 28.31 21.53
CA PHE A 31 16.72 29.65 21.32
C PHE A 31 17.48 30.73 22.10
N GLY A 32 17.54 31.92 21.50
CA GLY A 32 18.23 33.08 22.04
C GLY A 32 17.28 34.11 22.65
N MET A 33 17.87 35.18 23.19
CA MET A 33 17.13 36.30 23.80
C MET A 33 16.14 36.99 22.84
N ASP A 34 16.42 36.96 21.54
CA ASP A 34 15.56 37.48 20.48
C ASP A 34 14.22 36.73 20.35
N GLU A 35 14.16 35.49 20.83
CA GLU A 35 12.97 34.64 20.79
C GLU A 35 12.21 34.60 22.14
N PHE A 36 12.65 35.33 23.17
CA PHE A 36 12.06 35.21 24.52
C PHE A 36 10.65 35.78 24.62
N GLN A 37 10.33 36.86 23.90
CA GLN A 37 8.97 37.43 23.96
C GLN A 37 7.95 36.60 23.18
N GLU A 38 8.41 35.85 22.17
CA GLU A 38 7.57 35.02 21.31
C GLU A 38 8.36 33.80 20.85
N LEU A 39 8.42 32.78 21.71
CA LEU A 39 9.05 31.51 21.39
C LEU A 39 8.11 30.73 20.46
N GLN A 40 8.61 30.34 19.29
CA GLN A 40 7.90 29.48 18.34
C GLN A 40 8.88 28.42 17.85
N LYS A 41 8.73 27.19 18.36
CA LYS A 41 9.56 26.05 17.93
C LYS A 41 8.68 24.94 17.42
N THR A 42 9.16 24.28 16.38
CA THR A 42 8.46 23.15 15.76
C THR A 42 9.40 21.94 15.74
N HIS A 43 8.86 20.77 16.02
CA HIS A 43 9.61 19.51 15.93
C HIS A 43 8.79 18.42 15.26
N HIS A 44 9.47 17.60 14.46
CA HIS A 44 8.87 16.47 13.78
C HIS A 44 9.37 15.16 14.39
N TYR A 45 8.46 14.38 14.95
CA TYR A 45 8.77 13.06 15.51
C TYR A 45 8.74 12.00 14.40
N ALA A 46 9.77 11.15 14.36
CA ALA A 46 9.83 10.06 13.39
C ALA A 46 8.92 8.87 13.73
N LEU A 47 8.58 8.70 15.01
CA LEU A 47 7.78 7.60 15.53
C LEU A 47 6.70 8.13 16.48
N PRO A 48 5.56 7.42 16.61
CA PRO A 48 4.57 7.72 17.62
C PRO A 48 5.09 7.31 19.01
N GLY A 49 4.61 8.00 20.03
CA GLY A 49 5.01 7.73 21.40
C GLY A 49 4.59 8.83 22.36
N THR A 50 4.84 8.55 23.63
CA THR A 50 4.76 9.57 24.68
C THR A 50 6.14 10.17 24.86
N TYR A 51 6.25 11.48 24.66
CA TYR A 51 7.50 12.23 24.76
C TYR A 51 7.40 13.27 25.87
N CYS A 52 8.44 13.34 26.70
CA CYS A 52 8.57 14.40 27.70
C CYS A 52 9.41 15.52 27.11
N ILE A 53 8.76 16.62 26.71
CA ILE A 53 9.43 17.82 26.25
C ILE A 53 9.88 18.60 27.48
N LYS A 54 11.16 18.98 27.54
CA LYS A 54 11.72 19.78 28.64
C LYS A 54 12.28 21.09 28.11
N ILE A 55 12.00 22.17 28.80
CA ILE A 55 12.61 23.48 28.55
C ILE A 55 13.62 23.73 29.66
N HIS A 56 14.87 23.99 29.28
CA HIS A 56 15.91 24.46 30.18
C HIS A 56 16.26 25.90 29.82
N LEU A 57 16.24 26.81 30.79
CA LEU A 57 16.76 28.16 30.62
C LEU A 57 18.15 28.25 31.27
N LEU A 58 19.10 28.87 30.60
CA LEU A 58 20.49 28.92 31.04
C LEU A 58 20.97 30.37 31.24
N ASN A 59 21.77 30.56 32.29
CA ASN A 59 22.58 31.77 32.50
C ASN A 59 24.07 31.42 32.44
N SER A 60 24.93 32.37 32.80
CA SER A 60 26.39 32.18 32.86
C SER A 60 26.87 31.06 33.80
N SER A 61 26.02 30.62 34.73
CA SER A 61 26.29 29.56 35.72
C SER A 61 25.63 28.21 35.38
N GLY A 62 24.88 28.12 34.28
CA GLY A 62 24.19 26.90 33.84
C GLY A 62 22.66 26.99 33.92
N ILE A 63 21.98 25.84 34.09
CA ILE A 63 20.52 25.74 34.04
C ILE A 63 19.90 26.40 35.28
N VAL A 64 19.01 27.38 35.08
CA VAL A 64 18.32 28.14 36.13
C VAL A 64 16.85 27.80 36.27
N VAL A 65 16.18 27.43 35.18
CA VAL A 65 14.76 27.05 35.17
C VAL A 65 14.58 25.77 34.38
N LYS A 66 13.71 24.89 34.86
CA LYS A 66 13.28 23.68 34.18
C LYS A 66 11.76 23.64 34.18
N ASP A 67 11.18 23.47 33.00
CA ASP A 67 9.77 23.13 32.84
C ASP A 67 9.65 21.90 31.93
N SER A 68 8.54 21.18 32.03
CA SER A 68 8.32 20.00 31.20
C SER A 68 6.84 19.72 30.95
N ALA A 69 6.54 19.27 29.75
CA ALA A 69 5.22 18.79 29.37
C ALA A 69 5.33 17.41 28.72
N GLU A 70 4.39 16.54 29.07
CA GLU A 70 4.23 15.26 28.39
C GLU A 70 3.29 15.43 27.19
N VAL A 71 3.75 15.01 26.01
CA VAL A 71 2.97 15.04 24.78
C VAL A 71 2.80 13.63 24.22
N HIS A 72 1.60 13.34 23.74
CA HIS A 72 1.27 12.06 23.12
C HIS A 72 1.21 12.29 21.61
N ILE A 73 2.13 11.68 20.88
CA ILE A 73 2.28 11.85 19.45
C ILE A 73 1.85 10.56 18.76
N ASP A 74 0.94 10.69 17.80
CA ASP A 74 0.52 9.59 16.94
C ASP A 74 0.44 10.05 15.48
N TYR A 75 0.27 9.10 14.56
CA TYR A 75 -0.02 9.40 13.16
C TYR A 75 -1.36 10.12 13.04
N LEU A 76 -1.46 11.04 12.07
CA LEU A 76 -2.73 11.69 11.78
C LEU A 76 -3.73 10.65 11.27
N GLU A 77 -4.95 10.72 11.76
CA GLU A 77 -6.05 9.88 11.26
C GLU A 77 -6.30 10.19 9.78
N THR A 78 -6.31 9.14 8.96
CA THR A 78 -6.52 9.29 7.52
C THR A 78 -7.96 9.71 7.23
N SER A 79 -8.15 10.84 6.55
CA SER A 79 -9.46 11.25 6.05
C SER A 79 -9.86 10.39 4.85
N LEU A 80 -11.11 9.92 4.84
CA LEU A 80 -11.70 9.19 3.72
C LEU A 80 -12.78 10.02 3.00
N SER A 81 -12.83 11.34 3.22
CA SER A 81 -13.93 12.20 2.73
C SER A 81 -14.12 12.21 1.21
N ASN A 82 -13.06 11.91 0.46
CA ASN A 82 -13.07 11.89 -1.02
C ASN A 82 -13.16 10.46 -1.59
N VAL A 83 -13.29 9.45 -0.73
CA VAL A 83 -13.64 8.08 -1.15
C VAL A 83 -15.13 8.05 -1.47
N GLN A 84 -15.51 7.39 -2.57
CA GLN A 84 -16.91 7.26 -2.96
C GLN A 84 -17.75 6.60 -1.87
N SER A 85 -18.94 7.15 -1.64
CA SER A 85 -19.85 6.74 -0.55
C SER A 85 -20.24 5.25 -0.59
N GLU A 86 -20.23 4.67 -1.79
CA GLU A 86 -20.56 3.29 -2.11
C GLU A 86 -19.64 2.30 -1.41
N PHE A 87 -18.41 2.69 -1.06
CA PHE A 87 -17.43 1.84 -0.39
C PHE A 87 -17.64 1.73 1.12
N PHE A 88 -18.41 2.63 1.74
CA PHE A 88 -18.62 2.64 3.20
C PHE A 88 -19.72 1.69 3.66
N THR A 89 -20.52 1.17 2.73
CA THR A 89 -21.62 0.26 3.03
C THR A 89 -21.51 -0.98 2.14
N LYS A 90 -21.87 -2.14 2.68
CA LYS A 90 -21.93 -3.41 1.94
C LYS A 90 -23.24 -4.12 2.29
N THR A 91 -23.95 -4.61 1.29
CA THR A 91 -25.01 -5.61 1.50
C THR A 91 -24.41 -6.96 1.87
N SER A 92 -25.24 -7.94 2.21
CA SER A 92 -24.80 -9.29 2.57
C SER A 92 -24.09 -10.06 1.44
N ASN A 93 -24.14 -9.55 0.21
CA ASN A 93 -23.56 -10.19 -0.96
C ASN A 93 -22.45 -9.33 -1.59
N GLU A 94 -22.09 -8.20 -0.97
CA GLU A 94 -21.09 -7.27 -1.48
C GLU A 94 -19.76 -7.42 -0.76
N PHE A 95 -18.67 -7.22 -1.51
CA PHE A 95 -17.31 -7.29 -1.00
C PHE A 95 -16.40 -6.28 -1.71
N LEU A 96 -15.24 -6.01 -1.10
CA LEU A 96 -14.24 -5.06 -1.57
C LEU A 96 -12.92 -5.75 -1.85
N VAL A 97 -12.31 -5.36 -2.97
CA VAL A 97 -10.97 -5.78 -3.38
C VAL A 97 -10.13 -4.53 -3.63
N LEU A 98 -8.95 -4.47 -3.00
CA LEU A 98 -7.95 -3.43 -3.23
C LEU A 98 -6.70 -4.06 -3.87
N THR A 99 -6.10 -3.36 -4.82
CA THR A 99 -4.72 -3.65 -5.25
C THR A 99 -3.83 -2.43 -5.03
N LEU A 100 -2.59 -2.64 -4.61
CA LEU A 100 -1.61 -1.59 -4.38
C LEU A 100 -0.17 -2.15 -4.48
N ASN A 101 0.65 -1.58 -5.36
CA ASN A 101 2.10 -1.71 -5.31
C ASN A 101 2.65 -0.84 -4.16
N LEU A 102 3.55 -1.40 -3.33
CA LEU A 102 4.10 -0.78 -2.11
C LEU A 102 5.53 -0.23 -2.27
N HIS A 103 6.11 -0.32 -3.46
CA HIS A 103 7.40 0.25 -3.82
C HIS A 103 8.56 -0.11 -2.88
N THR A 104 8.62 -1.35 -2.40
CA THR A 104 9.83 -2.00 -1.86
C THR A 104 10.71 -1.14 -0.93
N TYR A 105 10.09 -0.46 0.04
CA TYR A 105 10.78 0.38 1.03
C TYR A 105 11.53 1.58 0.43
N GLN A 106 11.14 2.04 -0.76
CA GLN A 106 11.71 3.20 -1.44
C GLN A 106 11.00 4.52 -1.11
N GLU A 107 9.94 4.46 -0.30
CA GLU A 107 9.13 5.63 0.02
C GLU A 107 9.64 6.36 1.27
N ASP A 108 9.73 7.69 1.19
CA ASP A 108 9.91 8.53 2.39
C ASP A 108 8.73 8.37 3.36
N ASN A 109 9.00 8.52 4.66
CA ASN A 109 8.00 8.40 5.73
C ASN A 109 7.22 7.07 5.71
N GLN A 110 7.91 5.97 5.39
CA GLN A 110 7.29 4.64 5.18
C GLN A 110 6.30 4.23 6.29
N ASN A 111 6.63 4.45 7.56
CA ASN A 111 5.74 4.07 8.67
C ASN A 111 4.44 4.88 8.68
N GLU A 112 4.48 6.16 8.31
CA GLU A 112 3.26 6.98 8.15
C GLU A 112 2.41 6.44 7.00
N LYS A 113 3.03 6.09 5.88
CA LYS A 113 2.36 5.49 4.72
C LYS A 113 1.70 4.15 5.06
N PHE A 114 2.36 3.30 5.87
CA PHE A 114 1.72 2.08 6.39
C PHE A 114 0.49 2.37 7.26
N ASN A 115 0.51 3.45 8.04
CA ASN A 115 -0.66 3.85 8.83
C ASN A 115 -1.80 4.34 7.94
N ILE A 116 -1.50 5.10 6.87
CA ILE A 116 -2.51 5.53 5.90
C ILE A 116 -3.15 4.32 5.21
N ILE A 117 -2.34 3.37 4.75
CA ILE A 117 -2.81 2.12 4.12
C ILE A 117 -3.68 1.32 5.10
N ALA A 118 -3.21 1.13 6.34
CA ALA A 118 -3.94 0.42 7.38
C ALA A 118 -5.27 1.11 7.73
N ASP A 119 -5.32 2.44 7.74
CA ASP A 119 -6.54 3.20 7.99
C ASP A 119 -7.58 2.96 6.90
N VAL A 120 -7.19 3.02 5.63
CA VAL A 120 -8.09 2.75 4.50
C VAL A 120 -8.66 1.34 4.60
N ILE A 121 -7.81 0.33 4.82
CA ILE A 121 -8.23 -1.08 4.92
C ILE A 121 -9.15 -1.29 6.13
N GLY A 122 -8.74 -0.78 7.28
CA GLY A 122 -9.45 -0.93 8.55
C GLY A 122 -10.80 -0.23 8.56
N LYS A 123 -10.87 1.03 8.12
CA LYS A 123 -12.12 1.82 8.10
C LYS A 123 -13.12 1.29 7.08
N LEU A 124 -12.67 0.96 5.86
CA LEU A 124 -13.55 0.41 4.81
C LEU A 124 -13.86 -1.08 4.98
N ASN A 125 -13.18 -1.77 5.91
CA ASN A 125 -13.37 -3.19 6.16
C ASN A 125 -13.18 -4.04 4.88
N ILE A 126 -12.10 -3.78 4.15
CA ILE A 126 -11.80 -4.38 2.83
C ILE A 126 -11.65 -5.90 2.97
N ASP A 127 -12.21 -6.67 2.04
CA ASP A 127 -12.25 -8.14 2.18
C ASP A 127 -10.96 -8.80 1.69
N PHE A 128 -10.43 -8.34 0.55
CA PHE A 128 -9.17 -8.80 -0.02
C PHE A 128 -8.27 -7.64 -0.43
N VAL A 129 -6.98 -7.73 -0.14
CA VAL A 129 -5.97 -6.77 -0.61
C VAL A 129 -4.84 -7.52 -1.30
N ALA A 130 -4.55 -7.17 -2.55
CA ALA A 130 -3.42 -7.66 -3.31
C ALA A 130 -2.28 -6.63 -3.23
N PHE A 131 -1.19 -6.95 -2.53
CA PHE A 131 0.00 -6.11 -2.53
C PHE A 131 1.07 -6.65 -3.47
N GLN A 132 1.70 -5.72 -4.19
CA GLN A 132 2.89 -5.94 -5.00
C GLN A 132 4.05 -5.16 -4.36
N GLU A 133 5.29 -5.55 -4.66
CA GLU A 133 6.48 -4.93 -4.04
C GLU A 133 6.41 -4.89 -2.50
N CYS A 134 5.69 -5.86 -1.94
CA CYS A 134 5.47 -6.01 -0.52
C CYS A 134 6.72 -6.62 0.08
N ALA A 135 7.71 -5.80 0.37
CA ALA A 135 9.05 -6.29 0.62
C ALA A 135 9.36 -6.63 2.09
N GLN A 136 10.54 -7.21 2.30
CA GLN A 136 11.21 -7.31 3.60
C GLN A 136 12.73 -7.22 3.41
N ASN A 137 13.47 -6.70 4.40
CA ASN A 137 14.93 -6.62 4.30
C ASN A 137 15.57 -8.00 4.48
N ARG A 138 16.44 -8.43 3.56
CA ARG A 138 17.07 -9.76 3.59
C ARG A 138 17.91 -10.06 4.84
N ASN A 139 18.28 -9.04 5.60
CA ASN A 139 19.08 -9.16 6.82
C ASN A 139 18.25 -8.95 8.11
N ALA A 140 16.95 -8.63 8.00
CA ALA A 140 16.09 -8.55 9.16
C ALA A 140 15.88 -9.93 9.82
N SER A 141 15.57 -9.92 11.12
CA SER A 141 15.34 -11.14 11.88
C SER A 141 14.13 -11.91 11.35
N MET A 142 14.18 -13.24 11.41
CA MET A 142 13.04 -14.07 11.07
C MET A 142 11.93 -13.92 12.11
N TYR A 143 10.70 -13.73 11.65
CA TYR A 143 9.50 -13.74 12.48
C TYR A 143 8.87 -15.14 12.50
N SER A 144 8.64 -15.72 11.32
CA SER A 144 8.09 -17.07 11.17
C SER A 144 8.29 -17.58 9.75
N GLY A 145 8.74 -18.82 9.57
CA GLY A 145 8.98 -19.40 8.24
C GLY A 145 9.96 -18.54 7.42
N ASN A 146 9.52 -18.06 6.26
CA ASN A 146 10.26 -17.13 5.40
C ASN A 146 9.91 -15.65 5.64
N ILE A 147 9.08 -15.33 6.64
CA ILE A 147 8.67 -13.96 6.97
C ILE A 147 9.64 -13.34 7.96
N ARG A 148 10.04 -12.09 7.71
CA ARG A 148 10.91 -11.30 8.58
C ARG A 148 10.14 -10.29 9.41
N THR A 149 10.76 -9.80 10.48
CA THR A 149 10.15 -8.87 11.45
C THR A 149 9.74 -7.52 10.85
N ASP A 150 10.31 -7.17 9.70
CA ASP A 150 10.02 -5.97 8.93
C ASP A 150 9.22 -6.25 7.65
N ASN A 151 8.59 -7.42 7.51
CA ASN A 151 7.72 -7.66 6.36
C ASN A 151 6.58 -6.63 6.31
N MET A 152 6.39 -5.99 5.15
CA MET A 152 5.38 -4.94 4.99
C MET A 152 3.96 -5.40 5.30
N ALA A 153 3.55 -6.59 4.84
CA ALA A 153 2.23 -7.14 5.12
C ALA A 153 2.04 -7.42 6.62
N LEU A 154 3.07 -7.93 7.29
CA LEU A 154 3.07 -8.12 8.74
C LEU A 154 2.87 -6.79 9.48
N LYS A 155 3.59 -5.73 9.08
CA LYS A 155 3.48 -4.40 9.69
C LYS A 155 2.09 -3.81 9.49
N ILE A 156 1.58 -3.83 8.26
CA ILE A 156 0.25 -3.29 7.93
C ILE A 156 -0.84 -4.07 8.69
N ALA A 157 -0.79 -5.40 8.69
CA ALA A 157 -1.76 -6.24 9.42
C ALA A 157 -1.77 -5.94 10.93
N ALA A 158 -0.59 -5.77 11.54
CA ALA A 158 -0.47 -5.43 12.96
C ALA A 158 -1.05 -4.04 13.28
N ILE A 159 -0.86 -3.05 12.39
CA ILE A 159 -1.48 -1.72 12.56
C ILE A 159 -3.00 -1.82 12.48
N ILE A 160 -3.53 -2.58 11.51
CA ILE A 160 -4.98 -2.78 11.36
C ILE A 160 -5.58 -3.43 12.62
N GLU A 161 -4.94 -4.49 13.14
CA GLU A 161 -5.38 -5.17 14.36
C GLU A 161 -5.36 -4.22 15.56
N LYS A 162 -4.27 -3.46 15.74
CA LYS A 162 -4.12 -2.49 16.84
C LYS A 162 -5.17 -1.38 16.78
N LYS A 163 -5.39 -0.77 15.60
CA LYS A 163 -6.26 0.42 15.47
C LYS A 163 -7.74 0.08 15.37
N TYR A 164 -8.09 -1.05 14.75
CA TYR A 164 -9.47 -1.37 14.37
C TYR A 164 -9.99 -2.67 14.97
N ASN A 165 -9.19 -3.39 15.75
CA ASN A 165 -9.53 -4.71 16.30
C ASN A 165 -10.00 -5.69 15.22
N LYS A 166 -9.37 -5.62 14.05
CA LYS A 166 -9.65 -6.47 12.89
C LYS A 166 -8.41 -7.27 12.53
N LYS A 167 -8.51 -8.59 12.65
CA LYS A 167 -7.43 -9.48 12.29
C LYS A 167 -7.44 -9.75 10.79
N TYR A 168 -6.30 -9.57 10.15
CA TYR A 168 -6.07 -9.99 8.77
C TYR A 168 -4.95 -11.03 8.73
N ASN A 169 -5.18 -12.06 7.93
CA ASN A 169 -4.20 -13.07 7.57
C ASN A 169 -3.57 -12.69 6.25
N PHE A 170 -2.37 -13.20 5.97
CA PHE A 170 -1.75 -13.01 4.68
C PHE A 170 -1.01 -14.24 4.16
N ILE A 171 -0.99 -14.34 2.84
CA ILE A 171 -0.13 -15.25 2.08
C ILE A 171 0.93 -14.38 1.44
N TRP A 172 2.21 -14.69 1.66
CA TRP A 172 3.32 -13.91 1.14
C TRP A 172 4.46 -14.79 0.67
N ASP A 173 5.05 -14.42 -0.45
CA ASP A 173 6.32 -14.95 -0.92
C ASP A 173 6.99 -13.92 -1.83
N TRP A 174 8.27 -14.15 -2.15
CA TRP A 174 9.09 -13.19 -2.88
C TRP A 174 9.67 -13.77 -4.16
N ALA A 175 9.88 -12.88 -5.13
CA ALA A 175 10.27 -13.23 -6.48
C ALA A 175 11.80 -13.12 -6.65
N HIS A 176 12.38 -11.94 -6.40
CA HIS A 176 13.80 -11.65 -6.56
C HIS A 176 14.28 -10.59 -5.56
N TYR A 177 15.56 -10.25 -5.59
CA TYR A 177 16.13 -9.18 -4.78
C TYR A 177 15.92 -7.81 -5.43
N GLY A 178 15.21 -6.92 -4.75
CA GLY A 178 15.15 -5.49 -5.07
C GLY A 178 16.35 -4.76 -4.47
N TRP A 179 17.05 -3.96 -5.29
CA TRP A 179 18.24 -3.18 -4.91
C TRP A 179 19.32 -3.98 -4.14
N GLN A 180 19.35 -5.31 -4.28
CA GLN A 180 20.22 -6.24 -3.54
C GLN A 180 20.01 -6.27 -2.00
N ILE A 181 19.04 -5.51 -1.49
CA ILE A 181 18.76 -5.32 -0.05
C ILE A 181 17.45 -6.02 0.33
N TYR A 182 16.45 -5.94 -0.53
CA TYR A 182 15.09 -6.35 -0.20
C TYR A 182 14.72 -7.64 -0.91
N GLU A 183 14.04 -8.53 -0.20
CA GLU A 183 13.31 -9.63 -0.80
C GLU A 183 11.98 -9.04 -1.32
N GLU A 184 11.90 -8.77 -2.62
CA GLU A 184 10.73 -8.12 -3.24
C GLU A 184 9.57 -9.11 -3.36
N GLY A 185 8.49 -8.81 -2.63
CA GLY A 185 7.40 -9.73 -2.34
C GLY A 185 6.08 -9.41 -3.01
N ILE A 186 5.23 -10.44 -3.07
CA ILE A 186 3.84 -10.35 -3.48
C ILE A 186 2.98 -10.92 -2.33
N CYS A 187 1.83 -10.31 -2.08
CA CYS A 187 0.97 -10.64 -0.96
C CYS A 187 -0.51 -10.70 -1.33
N ILE A 188 -1.25 -11.58 -0.66
CA ILE A 188 -2.70 -11.45 -0.49
C ILE A 188 -2.99 -11.30 1.00
N LEU A 189 -3.63 -10.20 1.39
CA LEU A 189 -4.15 -9.96 2.74
C LEU A 189 -5.68 -10.20 2.74
N SER A 190 -6.19 -10.94 3.72
CA SER A 190 -7.60 -11.32 3.82
C SER A 190 -8.04 -11.43 5.27
N LYS A 191 -9.32 -11.15 5.57
CA LYS A 191 -9.91 -11.45 6.88
C LYS A 191 -10.10 -12.96 7.09
N GLU A 192 -10.38 -13.67 6.01
CA GLU A 192 -10.62 -15.11 6.02
C GLU A 192 -9.30 -15.88 6.02
N GLN A 193 -9.31 -17.09 6.59
CA GLN A 193 -8.21 -18.03 6.44
C GLN A 193 -8.28 -18.68 5.06
N PRO A 194 -7.14 -18.87 4.36
CA PRO A 194 -7.16 -19.58 3.08
C PRO A 194 -7.50 -21.06 3.26
N LEU A 195 -8.35 -21.58 2.38
CA LEU A 195 -8.65 -23.00 2.22
C LEU A 195 -7.53 -23.74 1.46
N ASP A 196 -6.93 -23.05 0.50
CA ASP A 196 -5.79 -23.46 -0.31
C ASP A 196 -4.95 -22.23 -0.61
N GLN A 197 -3.64 -22.42 -0.79
CA GLN A 197 -2.71 -21.36 -1.13
C GLN A 197 -1.58 -21.87 -1.99
N GLU A 198 -1.10 -21.03 -2.91
CA GLU A 198 0.04 -21.36 -3.75
C GLU A 198 0.86 -20.11 -4.08
N SER A 199 2.18 -20.27 -4.16
CA SER A 199 3.10 -19.28 -4.70
C SER A 199 3.78 -19.91 -5.92
N ARG A 200 3.58 -19.33 -7.10
CA ARG A 200 4.03 -19.91 -8.37
C ARG A 200 4.92 -18.95 -9.15
N LEU A 201 6.08 -19.44 -9.61
CA LEU A 201 6.89 -18.75 -10.61
C LEU A 201 6.16 -18.71 -11.95
N VAL A 202 6.08 -17.52 -12.55
CA VAL A 202 5.41 -17.32 -13.85
C VAL A 202 6.38 -16.82 -14.93
N SER A 203 7.61 -16.52 -14.56
CA SER A 203 8.69 -16.06 -15.43
C SER A 203 9.50 -17.20 -16.04
N LYS A 204 10.20 -16.89 -17.14
CA LYS A 204 11.23 -17.78 -17.70
C LYS A 204 12.43 -17.91 -16.76
N SER A 205 12.84 -16.80 -16.15
CA SER A 205 13.93 -16.80 -15.18
C SER A 205 13.46 -17.35 -13.84
N THR A 206 14.37 -18.03 -13.15
CA THR A 206 14.19 -18.53 -11.78
C THR A 206 15.23 -17.97 -10.82
N SER A 207 16.15 -17.12 -11.32
CA SER A 207 17.23 -16.54 -10.52
C SER A 207 16.69 -15.45 -9.60
N LYS A 208 17.10 -15.48 -8.33
CA LYS A 208 16.75 -14.44 -7.35
C LYS A 208 17.45 -13.11 -7.61
N ASP A 209 18.50 -13.10 -8.44
CA ASP A 209 19.24 -11.89 -8.81
C ASP A 209 18.76 -11.30 -10.14
N ASP A 210 17.73 -11.88 -10.75
CA ASP A 210 17.15 -11.44 -12.01
C ASP A 210 15.79 -10.77 -11.77
N ILE A 211 15.69 -9.49 -12.11
CA ILE A 211 14.48 -8.67 -11.95
C ILE A 211 13.29 -9.18 -12.80
N THR A 212 13.57 -9.96 -13.84
CA THR A 212 12.52 -10.60 -14.66
C THR A 212 11.89 -11.81 -13.96
N THR A 213 12.49 -12.33 -12.89
CA THR A 213 11.92 -13.42 -12.09
C THR A 213 10.68 -12.92 -11.36
N ARG A 214 9.49 -13.43 -11.70
CA ARG A 214 8.20 -13.00 -11.13
C ARG A 214 7.43 -14.18 -10.55
N LYS A 215 6.72 -13.93 -9.46
CA LYS A 215 5.79 -14.88 -8.82
C LYS A 215 4.38 -14.32 -8.76
N VAL A 216 3.42 -15.23 -8.74
CA VAL A 216 2.01 -14.98 -8.47
C VAL A 216 1.63 -15.71 -7.19
N ILE A 217 0.90 -15.01 -6.31
CA ILE A 217 0.30 -15.60 -5.11
C ILE A 217 -1.16 -15.92 -5.41
N TYR A 218 -1.60 -17.09 -4.96
CA TYR A 218 -2.98 -17.55 -5.00
C TYR A 218 -3.47 -17.90 -3.61
N GLY A 219 -4.72 -17.55 -3.33
CA GLY A 219 -5.47 -18.07 -2.18
C GLY A 219 -6.91 -18.40 -2.54
N ALA A 220 -7.40 -19.53 -2.03
CA ALA A 220 -8.81 -19.90 -2.05
C ALA A 220 -9.46 -19.52 -0.71
N TYR A 221 -10.66 -18.94 -0.73
CA TYR A 221 -11.37 -18.50 0.48
C TYR A 221 -12.85 -18.84 0.41
N GLN A 222 -13.47 -19.17 1.53
CA GLN A 222 -14.93 -19.30 1.63
C GLN A 222 -15.52 -18.00 2.17
N MET A 223 -16.37 -17.34 1.39
CA MET A 223 -17.07 -16.12 1.82
C MET A 223 -18.44 -16.05 1.13
N LEU A 224 -19.44 -15.40 1.72
CA LEU A 224 -20.74 -15.17 1.07
C LEU A 224 -21.38 -16.43 0.45
N GLY A 225 -21.18 -17.60 1.06
CA GLY A 225 -21.69 -18.89 0.55
C GLY A 225 -21.01 -19.44 -0.72
N ARG A 226 -19.93 -18.84 -1.21
CA ARG A 226 -19.18 -19.29 -2.40
C ARG A 226 -17.67 -19.34 -2.14
N GLN A 227 -16.95 -20.10 -2.96
CA GLN A 227 -15.50 -20.07 -3.00
C GLN A 227 -15.00 -18.88 -3.83
N PHE A 228 -13.99 -18.19 -3.33
CA PHE A 228 -13.25 -17.11 -3.98
C PHE A 228 -11.82 -17.55 -4.27
N ASN A 229 -11.39 -17.41 -5.50
CA ASN A 229 -10.03 -17.60 -5.96
C ASN A 229 -9.41 -16.22 -6.19
N ILE A 230 -8.49 -15.81 -5.32
CA ILE A 230 -7.83 -14.51 -5.40
C ILE A 230 -6.39 -14.71 -5.84
N PHE A 231 -5.95 -13.94 -6.84
CA PHE A 231 -4.58 -13.90 -7.31
C PHE A 231 -3.99 -12.51 -7.14
N SER A 232 -2.78 -12.41 -6.60
CA SER A 232 -1.96 -11.20 -6.58
C SER A 232 -0.77 -11.38 -7.51
N ALA A 233 -0.57 -10.43 -8.44
CA ALA A 233 0.45 -10.51 -9.48
C ALA A 233 1.28 -9.22 -9.56
N HIS A 234 2.59 -9.36 -9.73
CA HIS A 234 3.48 -8.29 -10.18
C HIS A 234 4.25 -8.84 -11.38
N LEU A 235 3.95 -8.33 -12.58
CA LEU A 235 4.48 -8.87 -13.83
C LEU A 235 5.49 -7.92 -14.47
N HIS A 236 6.38 -8.49 -15.28
CA HIS A 236 7.44 -7.75 -15.94
C HIS A 236 6.91 -6.73 -16.96
N TRP A 237 7.65 -5.66 -17.21
CA TRP A 237 7.35 -4.70 -18.28
C TRP A 237 8.06 -5.08 -19.58
N ARG A 238 7.46 -4.76 -20.73
CA ARG A 238 8.10 -4.94 -22.03
C ARG A 238 9.27 -3.96 -22.19
N GLN A 239 10.49 -4.46 -22.32
CA GLN A 239 11.70 -3.64 -22.44
C GLN A 239 12.06 -3.26 -23.88
N SER A 240 11.58 -4.02 -24.86
CA SER A 240 11.88 -3.79 -26.28
C SER A 240 10.76 -4.30 -27.18
N LEU A 241 10.82 -3.96 -28.47
CA LEU A 241 9.84 -4.43 -29.47
C LEU A 241 9.76 -5.97 -29.56
N ASN A 242 10.85 -6.67 -29.24
CA ASN A 242 10.95 -8.13 -29.34
C ASN A 242 10.87 -8.85 -27.98
N ASP A 243 10.64 -8.12 -26.89
CA ASP A 243 10.51 -8.69 -25.54
C ASP A 243 9.09 -9.19 -25.30
N GLU A 244 8.91 -10.51 -25.20
CA GLU A 244 7.62 -11.17 -24.95
C GLU A 244 7.43 -11.62 -23.50
N GLU A 245 8.39 -11.36 -22.60
CA GLU A 245 8.38 -11.94 -21.25
C GLU A 245 7.13 -11.54 -20.45
N GLN A 246 6.70 -10.28 -20.54
CA GLN A 246 5.44 -9.82 -19.94
C GLN A 246 4.24 -10.69 -20.40
N ASN A 247 4.09 -10.88 -21.70
CA ASN A 247 2.99 -11.66 -22.27
C ASN A 247 3.06 -13.14 -21.85
N ASN A 248 4.26 -13.71 -21.78
CA ASN A 248 4.48 -15.08 -21.33
C ASN A 248 4.10 -15.27 -19.86
N GLN A 249 4.45 -14.30 -19.00
CA GLN A 249 4.06 -14.29 -17.59
C GLN A 249 2.53 -14.19 -17.42
N ILE A 250 1.85 -13.34 -18.21
CA ILE A 250 0.38 -13.25 -18.22
C ILE A 250 -0.25 -14.57 -18.65
N LYS A 251 0.28 -15.23 -19.70
CA LYS A 251 -0.21 -16.55 -20.14
C LYS A 251 -0.04 -17.62 -19.06
N ALA A 252 1.11 -17.63 -18.37
CA ALA A 252 1.38 -18.56 -17.27
C ALA A 252 0.44 -18.33 -16.07
N LEU A 253 0.18 -17.07 -15.73
CA LEU A 253 -0.84 -16.67 -14.73
C LEU A 253 -2.25 -17.15 -15.14
N LYS A 254 -2.67 -16.94 -16.39
CA LYS A 254 -3.96 -17.43 -16.89
C LYS A 254 -4.05 -18.95 -16.83
N ALA A 255 -2.99 -19.67 -17.18
CA ALA A 255 -2.93 -21.13 -17.06
C ALA A 255 -3.04 -21.59 -15.59
N MET A 256 -2.42 -20.87 -14.65
CA MET A 256 -2.57 -21.11 -13.22
C MET A 256 -4.02 -20.93 -12.77
N ALA A 257 -4.66 -19.83 -13.15
CA ALA A 257 -6.04 -19.55 -12.81
C ALA A 257 -6.99 -20.64 -13.35
N ILE A 258 -6.84 -21.04 -14.62
CA ILE A 258 -7.63 -22.12 -15.23
C ILE A 258 -7.47 -23.43 -14.45
N ALA A 259 -6.25 -23.79 -14.05
CA ALA A 259 -6.01 -25.00 -13.28
C ALA A 259 -6.70 -24.97 -11.90
N LYS A 260 -6.69 -23.83 -11.21
CA LYS A 260 -7.38 -23.65 -9.92
C LYS A 260 -8.89 -23.61 -10.06
N GLU A 261 -9.42 -23.04 -11.13
CA GLU A 261 -10.86 -23.07 -11.46
C GLU A 261 -11.34 -24.51 -11.68
N ALA A 262 -10.59 -25.30 -12.44
CA ALA A 262 -10.93 -26.70 -12.72
C ALA A 262 -11.05 -27.54 -11.43
N SER A 263 -10.29 -27.21 -10.38
CA SER A 263 -10.36 -27.89 -9.08
C SER A 263 -11.39 -27.32 -8.10
N SER A 264 -11.98 -26.16 -8.40
CA SER A 264 -12.86 -25.42 -7.47
C SER A 264 -14.30 -25.21 -7.96
N GLY A 265 -14.64 -25.69 -9.16
CA GLY A 265 -16.00 -25.64 -9.68
C GLY A 265 -16.49 -24.21 -9.91
N GLU A 266 -17.60 -23.81 -9.28
CA GLU A 266 -18.22 -22.50 -9.49
C GLU A 266 -17.55 -21.31 -8.77
N ALA A 267 -16.25 -21.37 -8.46
CA ALA A 267 -15.55 -20.29 -7.78
C ALA A 267 -15.64 -18.94 -8.51
N ILE A 268 -15.61 -17.85 -7.72
CA ILE A 268 -15.41 -16.49 -8.21
C ILE A 268 -13.90 -16.25 -8.30
N THR A 269 -13.39 -16.00 -9.50
CA THR A 269 -11.96 -15.78 -9.73
C THR A 269 -11.65 -14.31 -9.99
N ILE A 270 -10.73 -13.76 -9.21
CA ILE A 270 -10.27 -12.38 -9.31
C ILE A 270 -8.74 -12.38 -9.36
N VAL A 271 -8.20 -11.66 -10.33
CA VAL A 271 -6.76 -11.47 -10.52
C VAL A 271 -6.46 -10.00 -10.41
N ALA A 272 -5.66 -9.61 -9.41
CA ALA A 272 -5.36 -8.23 -9.11
C ALA A 272 -3.85 -7.99 -9.04
N GLY A 273 -3.41 -6.79 -9.41
CA GLY A 273 -2.01 -6.41 -9.27
C GLY A 273 -1.49 -5.42 -10.29
N ASP A 274 -0.16 -5.30 -10.32
CA ASP A 274 0.60 -4.52 -11.28
C ASP A 274 1.01 -5.42 -12.46
N PHE A 275 0.46 -5.10 -13.63
CA PHE A 275 0.69 -5.84 -14.86
C PHE A 275 1.73 -5.18 -15.76
N ASN A 276 2.19 -3.96 -15.43
CA ASN A 276 3.09 -3.16 -16.25
C ASN A 276 2.61 -2.95 -17.70
N GLY A 277 1.32 -3.14 -17.97
CA GLY A 277 0.72 -3.08 -19.30
C GLY A 277 -0.21 -1.88 -19.40
N ASN A 278 0.19 -0.83 -20.12
CA ASN A 278 -0.63 0.37 -20.27
C ASN A 278 -1.48 0.32 -21.55
N PRO A 279 -2.83 0.30 -21.48
CA PRO A 279 -3.72 0.12 -22.62
C PRO A 279 -3.64 1.28 -23.63
N THR A 280 -3.24 2.46 -23.17
CA THR A 280 -3.13 3.65 -24.04
C THR A 280 -1.76 3.80 -24.70
N SER A 281 -0.83 2.87 -24.45
CA SER A 281 0.46 2.82 -25.15
C SER A 281 0.30 2.34 -26.59
N SER A 282 1.21 2.76 -27.47
CA SER A 282 1.27 2.22 -28.83
C SER A 282 1.62 0.74 -28.81
N TYR A 283 1.11 0.00 -29.80
CA TYR A 283 1.58 -1.37 -30.04
C TYR A 283 3.11 -1.37 -30.30
N PRO A 284 3.87 -2.33 -29.75
CA PRO A 284 3.44 -3.50 -28.97
C PRO A 284 3.39 -3.29 -27.44
N TYR A 285 3.63 -2.08 -26.94
CA TYR A 285 3.71 -1.79 -25.50
C TYR A 285 2.37 -1.89 -24.77
N SER A 286 1.24 -1.87 -25.48
CA SER A 286 -0.10 -2.15 -24.92
C SER A 286 -0.49 -3.62 -24.90
N GLU A 287 0.33 -4.52 -25.49
CA GLU A 287 -0.04 -5.94 -25.60
C GLU A 287 -0.17 -6.66 -24.26
N GLY A 288 0.52 -6.20 -23.20
CA GLY A 288 0.37 -6.76 -21.85
C GLY A 288 -1.09 -6.74 -21.41
N TYR A 289 -1.73 -5.56 -21.49
CA TYR A 289 -3.15 -5.41 -21.19
C TYR A 289 -4.02 -6.29 -22.11
N THR A 290 -3.79 -6.23 -23.42
CA THR A 290 -4.57 -7.00 -24.40
C THR A 290 -4.42 -8.52 -24.23
N THR A 291 -3.29 -9.02 -23.74
CA THR A 291 -3.09 -10.45 -23.46
C THR A 291 -3.99 -10.95 -22.33
N MET A 292 -4.25 -10.09 -21.35
CA MET A 292 -5.12 -10.43 -20.24
C MET A 292 -6.58 -10.49 -20.68
N VAL A 293 -7.09 -9.42 -21.30
CA VAL A 293 -8.53 -9.23 -21.56
C VAL A 293 -8.99 -9.50 -23.00
N GLY A 294 -8.08 -9.58 -23.97
CA GLY A 294 -8.40 -9.53 -25.41
C GLY A 294 -9.21 -10.72 -25.94
N ASN A 295 -9.21 -11.86 -25.23
CA ASN A 295 -10.04 -13.01 -25.57
C ASN A 295 -11.40 -13.04 -24.84
N GLY A 296 -11.68 -12.03 -24.01
CA GLY A 296 -12.94 -11.91 -23.27
C GLY A 296 -13.07 -12.80 -22.03
N ASP A 297 -12.04 -13.58 -21.67
CA ASP A 297 -12.07 -14.43 -20.46
C ASP A 297 -12.12 -13.62 -19.17
N TYR A 298 -11.59 -12.39 -19.20
CA TYR A 298 -11.52 -11.49 -18.06
C TYR A 298 -12.03 -10.12 -18.45
N ILE A 299 -12.76 -9.49 -17.52
CA ILE A 299 -13.16 -8.09 -17.61
C ILE A 299 -12.28 -7.22 -16.72
N ASP A 300 -12.03 -5.99 -17.14
CA ASP A 300 -11.41 -4.95 -16.33
C ASP A 300 -12.48 -4.25 -15.49
N ALA A 301 -12.41 -4.41 -14.16
CA ALA A 301 -13.41 -3.86 -13.25
C ALA A 301 -13.42 -2.33 -13.23
N PHE A 302 -12.25 -1.70 -13.37
CA PHE A 302 -12.14 -0.25 -13.40
C PHE A 302 -12.76 0.31 -14.67
N LEU A 303 -12.45 -0.29 -15.83
CA LEU A 303 -13.01 0.12 -17.12
C LEU A 303 -14.54 -0.05 -17.16
N ALA A 304 -15.09 -1.08 -16.50
CA ALA A 304 -16.53 -1.29 -16.40
C ALA A 304 -17.28 -0.14 -15.69
N LYS A 305 -16.58 0.68 -14.90
CA LYS A 305 -17.15 1.88 -14.24
C LYS A 305 -16.62 3.20 -14.79
N ASN A 306 -15.52 3.15 -15.53
CA ASN A 306 -14.86 4.30 -16.12
C ASN A 306 -14.60 3.99 -17.61
N PRO A 307 -15.64 3.98 -18.48
CA PRO A 307 -15.53 3.50 -19.86
C PRO A 307 -14.55 4.31 -20.72
N ASN A 308 -14.20 5.52 -20.30
CA ASN A 308 -13.24 6.38 -20.98
C ASN A 308 -11.78 6.13 -20.54
N ALA A 309 -11.52 5.21 -19.60
CA ALA A 309 -10.19 5.01 -19.01
C ALA A 309 -9.11 4.53 -19.99
N ASN A 310 -9.51 3.95 -21.13
CA ASN A 310 -8.60 3.46 -22.16
C ASN A 310 -8.66 4.27 -23.46
N VAL A 311 -9.33 5.42 -23.45
CA VAL A 311 -9.39 6.29 -24.64
C VAL A 311 -8.02 6.93 -24.84
N ILE A 312 -7.61 7.05 -26.10
CA ILE A 312 -6.37 7.72 -26.52
C ILE A 312 -6.74 9.12 -27.06
N PRO A 313 -6.09 10.21 -26.62
CA PRO A 313 -4.99 10.27 -25.65
C PRO A 313 -5.44 9.93 -24.22
N ALA A 314 -4.52 9.35 -23.44
CA ALA A 314 -4.77 8.94 -22.07
C ALA A 314 -5.15 10.13 -21.17
N ASP A 315 -6.12 9.93 -20.29
CA ASP A 315 -6.55 10.92 -19.31
C ASP A 315 -5.82 10.69 -17.97
N PRO A 316 -5.01 11.65 -17.49
CA PRO A 316 -4.21 11.50 -16.26
C PRO A 316 -5.01 11.16 -15.00
N ARG A 317 -6.32 11.42 -14.99
CA ARG A 317 -7.20 11.05 -13.87
C ARG A 317 -7.33 9.53 -13.67
N TYR A 318 -6.97 8.74 -14.68
CA TYR A 318 -7.03 7.27 -14.63
C TYR A 318 -5.65 6.61 -14.48
N TYR A 319 -4.59 7.41 -14.27
CA TYR A 319 -3.28 6.85 -14.00
C TYR A 319 -3.27 6.14 -12.65
N THR A 320 -2.62 4.98 -12.61
CA THR A 320 -2.31 4.23 -11.40
C THR A 320 -0.82 4.26 -11.08
N VAL A 321 0.01 4.85 -11.94
CA VAL A 321 1.40 5.17 -11.65
C VAL A 321 1.72 6.58 -12.14
N GLY A 322 2.47 7.33 -11.32
CA GLY A 322 2.95 8.66 -11.64
C GLY A 322 4.33 8.68 -12.31
N GLY A 323 5.10 9.73 -12.07
CA GLY A 323 6.51 9.80 -12.45
C GLY A 323 6.78 10.10 -13.92
N SER A 324 7.91 9.60 -14.42
CA SER A 324 8.43 9.88 -15.77
C SER A 324 7.71 9.11 -16.88
N LEU A 325 7.10 7.97 -16.55
CA LEU A 325 6.33 7.12 -17.46
C LEU A 325 4.94 6.84 -16.86
N PRO A 326 4.10 7.87 -16.69
CA PRO A 326 2.83 7.72 -16.02
C PRO A 326 1.85 6.91 -16.87
N GLY A 327 0.93 6.20 -16.23
CA GLY A 327 0.00 5.34 -16.95
C GLY A 327 -0.96 4.60 -16.03
N ARG A 328 -1.84 3.81 -16.66
CA ARG A 328 -2.72 2.86 -15.95
C ARG A 328 -2.12 1.48 -16.14
N ILE A 329 -1.59 0.89 -15.08
CA ILE A 329 -0.90 -0.41 -15.11
C ILE A 329 -1.30 -1.36 -13.98
N ASP A 330 -2.12 -0.88 -13.04
CA ASP A 330 -2.64 -1.64 -11.92
C ASP A 330 -4.12 -1.97 -12.14
N TYR A 331 -4.49 -3.24 -11.93
CA TYR A 331 -5.77 -3.77 -12.34
C TYR A 331 -6.41 -4.68 -11.31
N ILE A 332 -7.74 -4.73 -11.35
CA ILE A 332 -8.54 -5.81 -10.79
C ILE A 332 -9.31 -6.42 -11.96
N PHE A 333 -8.85 -7.58 -12.41
CA PHE A 333 -9.50 -8.38 -13.45
C PHE A 333 -10.40 -9.43 -12.81
N ILE A 334 -11.59 -9.59 -13.38
CA ILE A 334 -12.59 -10.56 -12.90
C ILE A 334 -12.84 -11.54 -14.02
N LYS A 335 -12.89 -12.84 -13.70
CA LYS A 335 -13.28 -13.86 -14.66
C LYS A 335 -14.66 -13.51 -15.21
N ASN A 336 -14.78 -13.41 -16.53
CA ASN A 336 -16.01 -13.00 -17.19
C ASN A 336 -17.07 -14.11 -17.07
N ASN A 337 -18.02 -13.91 -16.17
CA ASN A 337 -19.19 -14.75 -15.97
C ASN A 337 -20.29 -13.94 -15.25
N ASP A 338 -21.50 -14.49 -15.21
CA ASP A 338 -22.66 -13.80 -14.64
C ASP A 338 -22.72 -13.87 -13.10
N LYS A 339 -21.64 -14.29 -12.41
CA LYS A 339 -21.64 -14.50 -10.95
C LYS A 339 -21.30 -13.25 -10.16
N VAL A 340 -20.69 -12.24 -10.78
CA VAL A 340 -20.25 -11.03 -10.08
C VAL A 340 -20.55 -9.79 -10.90
N ASN A 341 -21.16 -8.81 -10.24
CA ASN A 341 -21.35 -7.47 -10.79
C ASN A 341 -20.36 -6.49 -10.18
N VAL A 342 -19.72 -5.68 -11.03
CA VAL A 342 -18.97 -4.50 -10.57
C VAL A 342 -19.96 -3.43 -10.14
N LYS A 343 -19.82 -2.91 -8.93
CA LYS A 343 -20.69 -1.85 -8.39
C LYS A 343 -20.01 -0.49 -8.45
N ALA A 344 -18.75 -0.42 -8.01
CA ALA A 344 -17.93 0.79 -8.04
C ALA A 344 -16.45 0.42 -8.22
N SER A 345 -15.65 1.34 -8.77
CA SER A 345 -14.19 1.19 -8.86
C SER A 345 -13.52 2.56 -8.90
N GLN A 346 -12.57 2.81 -7.99
CA GLN A 346 -11.95 4.12 -7.77
C GLN A 346 -10.45 3.97 -7.49
N ILE A 347 -9.65 4.91 -8.01
CA ILE A 347 -8.23 5.09 -7.67
C ILE A 347 -8.14 5.89 -6.37
N LEU A 348 -7.40 5.40 -5.37
CA LEU A 348 -7.44 5.95 -4.00
C LEU A 348 -6.24 6.82 -3.59
N PHE A 349 -5.01 6.32 -3.73
CA PHE A 349 -3.85 6.94 -3.07
C PHE A 349 -3.24 8.11 -3.86
N THR A 350 -4.11 8.95 -4.42
CA THR A 350 -3.71 10.23 -5.04
C THR A 350 -3.77 11.35 -4.00
N ASN A 351 -3.07 12.46 -4.26
CA ASN A 351 -3.14 13.66 -3.41
C ASN A 351 -4.57 14.19 -3.24
N GLN A 352 -5.45 13.96 -4.22
CA GLN A 352 -6.82 14.47 -4.22
C GLN A 352 -7.79 13.59 -3.43
N VAL A 353 -7.48 12.30 -3.23
CA VAL A 353 -8.43 11.35 -2.64
C VAL A 353 -8.03 10.96 -1.22
N ILE A 354 -6.82 10.40 -1.00
CA ILE A 354 -6.34 9.99 0.33
C ILE A 354 -5.00 10.65 0.70
N GLY A 355 -4.10 10.84 -0.26
CA GLY A 355 -2.68 11.08 -0.05
C GLY A 355 -1.83 9.94 -0.62
N VAL A 356 -0.64 10.29 -1.10
CA VAL A 356 0.27 9.37 -1.79
C VAL A 356 1.03 8.49 -0.79
N VAL A 357 0.97 7.17 -1.00
CA VAL A 357 1.63 6.16 -0.14
C VAL A 357 2.63 5.27 -0.87
N SER A 358 2.67 5.39 -2.20
CA SER A 358 3.59 4.74 -3.12
C SER A 358 3.69 5.62 -4.36
N ASP A 359 4.68 5.38 -5.20
CA ASP A 359 4.72 5.85 -6.59
C ASP A 359 3.53 5.33 -7.46
N HIS A 360 2.86 4.26 -7.01
CA HIS A 360 1.60 3.76 -7.52
C HIS A 360 0.37 4.23 -6.70
N PHE A 361 -0.74 4.43 -7.40
CA PHE A 361 -2.05 4.72 -6.86
C PHE A 361 -2.92 3.46 -6.90
N GLY A 362 -3.27 2.95 -5.71
CA GLY A 362 -4.07 1.73 -5.59
C GLY A 362 -5.49 1.87 -6.14
N VAL A 363 -6.06 0.73 -6.60
CA VAL A 363 -7.41 0.63 -7.16
C VAL A 363 -8.31 -0.15 -6.21
N LEU A 364 -9.38 0.47 -5.72
CA LEU A 364 -10.42 -0.16 -4.91
C LEU A 364 -11.64 -0.46 -5.75
N THR A 365 -12.12 -1.69 -5.71
CA THR A 365 -13.32 -2.13 -6.43
C THR A 365 -14.33 -2.77 -5.47
N LYS A 366 -15.59 -2.37 -5.63
CA LYS A 366 -16.75 -2.98 -4.96
C LYS A 366 -17.46 -3.91 -5.91
N LEU A 367 -17.69 -5.12 -5.44
CA LEU A 367 -18.25 -6.24 -6.20
C LEU A 367 -19.45 -6.80 -5.45
N GLU A 368 -20.41 -7.32 -6.21
CA GLU A 368 -21.61 -7.97 -5.71
C GLU A 368 -21.71 -9.37 -6.29
N VAL A 369 -21.86 -10.38 -5.43
CA VAL A 369 -22.16 -11.75 -5.83
C VAL A 369 -23.61 -11.81 -6.31
N VAL A 370 -23.79 -12.26 -7.55
CA VAL A 370 -25.10 -12.56 -8.12
C VAL A 370 -25.55 -13.92 -7.57
N GLN A 371 -26.73 -13.95 -6.97
CA GLN A 371 -27.31 -15.17 -6.39
C GLN A 371 -27.87 -16.09 -7.46
#